data_AF-A0A366D9I8-F1
#
_entry.id   AF-A0A366D9I8-F1
#
_cell.length_a   1.000
_cell.length_b   1.000
_cell.length_c   1.000
_cell.angle_alpha   90.00
_cell.angle_beta   90.00
_cell.angle_gamma   90.00
#
_symmetry.space_group_name_H-M   'P 1'
#
loop_
_entity.id
_entity.type
_entity.pdbx_description
1 polymer ?
#
loop_
_entity_poly.entity_id
_entity_poly.type
_entity_poly.pdbx_seq_one_letter_code
_entity_poly.pdbx_strand_id
1 'polypeptide(L)'
;MSSNDLVKERLKWMRKTEGLTQDEFANLVDIPVGTCRNVEQNGTVSFAQLHKIFQQPRFARYLMWFFQGNSYPSIGQISPDILQDIKQQLKKNNPDFNKYQEVTDEEVKQQLDHYQSHQPADFGIAQKVLEDITNAAKESLNRHGIP
;
A
#
# COMPACT_ATOMS: atom_id res chain seq x y z
N MET A 1 14.05 -14.81 1.40
CA MET A 1 12.59 -14.95 1.57
C MET A 1 12.01 -15.40 0.24
N SER A 2 11.17 -16.44 0.18
CA SER A 2 10.58 -16.87 -1.09
C SER A 2 9.49 -15.91 -1.55
N SER A 3 9.13 -15.93 -2.83
CA SER A 3 8.03 -15.09 -3.35
C SER A 3 6.70 -15.42 -2.67
N ASN A 4 6.46 -16.69 -2.37
CA ASN A 4 5.25 -17.13 -1.64
C ASN A 4 5.24 -16.62 -0.19
N ASP A 5 6.40 -16.56 0.46
CA ASP A 5 6.51 -15.98 1.82
C ASP A 5 6.16 -14.50 1.84
N LEU A 6 6.54 -13.75 0.80
CA LEU A 6 6.16 -12.34 0.68
C LEU A 6 4.65 -12.17 0.47
N VAL A 7 4.05 -12.98 -0.41
CA VAL A 7 2.60 -12.93 -0.68
C VAL A 7 1.78 -13.23 0.57
N LYS A 8 2.12 -14.32 1.30
CA LYS A 8 1.38 -14.70 2.51
C LYS A 8 1.47 -13.61 3.59
N GLU A 9 2.65 -13.02 3.78
CA GLU A 9 2.87 -11.99 4.79
C GLU A 9 2.14 -10.70 4.44
N ARG A 10 2.25 -10.26 3.18
CA ARG A 10 1.61 -9.02 2.72
C ARG A 10 0.08 -9.11 2.76
N LEU A 11 -0.52 -10.22 2.33
CA LEU A 11 -1.98 -10.40 2.39
C LEU A 11 -2.47 -10.43 3.84
N LYS A 12 -1.78 -11.18 4.71
CA LYS A 12 -2.13 -11.27 6.12
C LYS A 12 -2.01 -9.91 6.82
N TRP A 13 -0.97 -9.14 6.51
CA TRP A 13 -0.77 -7.81 7.08
C TRP A 13 -1.85 -6.84 6.61
N MET A 14 -2.08 -6.76 5.30
CA MET A 14 -3.15 -5.96 4.72
C MET A 14 -4.50 -6.24 5.39
N ARG A 15 -4.90 -7.51 5.47
CA ARG A 15 -6.17 -7.91 6.12
C ARG A 15 -6.23 -7.49 7.59
N LYS A 16 -5.15 -7.74 8.36
CA LYS A 16 -5.11 -7.40 9.79
C LYS A 16 -5.17 -5.90 10.03
N THR A 17 -4.49 -5.12 9.19
CA THR A 17 -4.55 -3.66 9.26
C THR A 17 -5.96 -3.16 8.98
N GLU A 18 -6.70 -3.82 8.10
CA GLU A 18 -8.13 -3.58 7.88
C GLU A 18 -9.02 -4.05 9.04
N GLY A 19 -8.47 -4.76 10.03
CA GLY A 19 -9.21 -5.27 11.19
C GLY A 19 -10.08 -6.48 10.88
N LEU A 20 -9.95 -7.09 9.70
CA LEU A 20 -10.82 -8.17 9.23
C LEU A 20 -10.34 -9.54 9.74
N THR A 21 -11.28 -10.39 10.11
CA THR A 21 -11.08 -11.84 10.23
C THR A 21 -10.87 -12.49 8.85
N GLN A 22 -10.41 -13.74 8.82
CA GLN A 22 -10.23 -14.46 7.56
C GLN A 22 -11.55 -14.71 6.83
N ASP A 23 -12.61 -15.01 7.59
CA ASP A 23 -13.96 -15.24 7.05
C ASP A 23 -14.56 -13.94 6.48
N GLU A 24 -14.42 -12.81 7.18
CA GLU A 24 -14.85 -11.49 6.65
C GLU A 24 -14.09 -11.10 5.38
N PHE A 25 -12.77 -11.29 5.37
CA PHE A 25 -11.96 -11.03 4.19
C PHE A 25 -12.38 -11.89 3.00
N ALA A 26 -12.53 -13.20 3.21
CA ALA A 26 -12.94 -14.15 2.20
C ALA A 26 -14.30 -13.77 1.57
N ASN A 27 -15.26 -13.38 2.40
CA ASN A 27 -16.56 -12.91 1.95
C ASN A 27 -16.45 -11.60 1.15
N LEU A 28 -15.63 -10.64 1.60
CA LEU A 28 -15.47 -9.34 0.94
C LEU A 28 -14.89 -9.45 -0.48
N VAL A 29 -13.91 -10.36 -0.67
CA VAL A 29 -13.23 -10.53 -1.97
C VAL A 29 -13.84 -11.63 -2.83
N ASP A 30 -14.93 -12.26 -2.39
CA ASP A 30 -15.60 -13.37 -3.08
C ASP A 30 -14.62 -14.52 -3.41
N ILE A 31 -13.88 -14.97 -2.39
CA ILE A 31 -12.98 -16.12 -2.45
C ILE A 31 -13.37 -17.08 -1.33
N PRO A 32 -13.43 -18.41 -1.57
CA PRO A 32 -13.73 -19.36 -0.50
C PRO A 32 -12.75 -19.23 0.68
N VAL A 33 -13.27 -19.26 1.90
CA VAL A 33 -12.44 -19.07 3.11
C VAL A 33 -11.30 -20.08 3.23
N GLY A 34 -11.52 -21.33 2.82
CA GLY A 34 -10.47 -22.35 2.78
C GLY A 34 -9.30 -21.97 1.87
N THR A 35 -9.60 -21.30 0.74
CA THR A 35 -8.61 -20.77 -0.19
C THR A 35 -7.86 -19.59 0.42
N CYS A 36 -8.55 -18.63 1.05
CA CYS A 36 -7.90 -17.52 1.76
C CYS A 36 -6.97 -18.02 2.87
N ARG A 37 -7.40 -19.02 3.65
CA ARG A 37 -6.56 -19.66 4.68
C ARG A 37 -5.32 -20.31 4.07
N ASN A 38 -5.48 -21.05 2.98
CA ASN A 38 -4.36 -21.67 2.28
C ASN A 38 -3.36 -20.64 1.73
N VAL A 39 -3.83 -19.52 1.20
CA VAL A 39 -2.97 -18.43 0.73
C VAL A 39 -2.16 -17.83 1.89
N GLU A 40 -2.78 -17.57 3.04
CA GLU A 40 -2.06 -17.03 4.21
C GLU A 40 -1.11 -18.04 4.89
N GLN A 41 -1.28 -19.33 4.62
CA GLN A 41 -0.40 -20.40 5.13
C GLN A 41 0.75 -20.70 4.17
N ASN A 42 0.45 -20.86 2.89
CA ASN A 42 1.37 -21.41 1.88
C ASN A 42 1.82 -20.39 0.83
N GLY A 43 1.18 -19.22 0.75
CA GLY A 43 1.52 -18.15 -0.19
C GLY A 43 1.12 -18.41 -1.65
N THR A 44 0.50 -19.55 -1.94
CA THR A 44 0.04 -19.90 -3.29
C THR A 44 -1.25 -19.17 -3.61
N VAL A 45 -1.15 -18.16 -4.47
CA VAL A 45 -2.29 -17.36 -4.96
C VAL A 45 -2.26 -17.29 -6.48
N SER A 46 -3.42 -17.34 -7.13
CA SER A 46 -3.54 -17.14 -8.57
C SER A 46 -3.72 -15.67 -8.91
N PHE A 47 -3.38 -15.29 -10.14
CA PHE A 47 -3.64 -13.93 -10.63
C PHE A 47 -5.13 -13.55 -10.54
N ALA A 48 -6.04 -14.49 -10.84
CA ALA A 48 -7.48 -14.25 -10.73
C ALA A 48 -7.92 -13.93 -9.29
N GLN A 49 -7.31 -14.57 -8.29
CA GLN A 49 -7.56 -14.26 -6.87
C GLN A 49 -7.02 -12.89 -6.50
N LEU A 50 -5.80 -12.54 -6.93
CA LEU A 50 -5.24 -11.20 -6.72
C LEU A 50 -6.11 -10.12 -7.37
N HIS A 51 -6.59 -10.37 -8.58
CA HIS A 51 -7.51 -9.47 -9.27
C HIS A 51 -8.80 -9.26 -8.46
N LYS A 52 -9.45 -10.33 -7.98
CA LYS A 52 -10.64 -10.21 -7.11
C LYS A 52 -10.36 -9.39 -5.84
N ILE A 53 -9.21 -9.60 -5.21
CA ILE A 53 -8.79 -8.84 -4.01
C ILE A 53 -8.64 -7.36 -4.35
N PHE A 54 -7.84 -7.01 -5.36
CA PHE A 54 -7.52 -5.61 -5.67
C PHE A 54 -8.61 -4.86 -6.43
N GLN A 55 -9.64 -5.55 -6.94
CA GLN A 55 -10.86 -4.91 -7.44
C GLN A 55 -11.71 -4.30 -6.31
N GLN A 56 -11.53 -4.72 -5.06
CA GLN A 56 -12.19 -4.07 -3.93
C GLN A 56 -11.52 -2.72 -3.64
N PRO A 57 -12.27 -1.59 -3.62
CA PRO A 57 -11.70 -0.26 -3.33
C PRO A 57 -10.92 -0.21 -2.02
N ARG A 58 -11.40 -0.97 -1.04
CA ARG A 58 -10.75 -1.17 0.26
C ARG A 58 -9.30 -1.66 0.13
N PHE A 59 -9.02 -2.58 -0.79
CA PHE A 59 -7.69 -3.15 -0.96
C PHE A 59 -6.88 -2.54 -2.11
N ALA A 60 -7.53 -1.85 -3.05
CA ALA A 60 -6.88 -1.19 -4.19
C ALA A 60 -5.77 -0.20 -3.76
N ARG A 61 -5.92 0.44 -2.59
CA ARG A 61 -4.93 1.35 -2.01
C ARG A 61 -3.58 0.69 -1.68
N TYR A 62 -3.53 -0.63 -1.57
CA TYR A 62 -2.31 -1.37 -1.23
C TYR A 62 -1.59 -1.94 -2.45
N LEU A 63 -2.10 -1.74 -3.67
CA LEU A 63 -1.61 -2.42 -4.87
C LEU A 63 -0.10 -2.22 -5.06
N MET A 64 0.37 -0.98 -4.99
CA MET A 64 1.78 -0.66 -5.19
C MET A 64 2.65 -1.26 -4.09
N TRP A 65 2.23 -1.12 -2.83
CA TRP A 65 2.94 -1.68 -1.68
C TRP A 65 2.99 -3.20 -1.75
N PHE A 66 1.88 -3.82 -2.19
CA PHE A 66 1.76 -5.27 -2.24
C PHE A 66 2.73 -5.89 -3.24
N PHE A 67 2.94 -5.27 -4.40
CA PHE A 67 3.84 -5.82 -5.42
C PHE A 67 5.27 -5.32 -5.26
N GLN A 68 5.47 -4.03 -5.01
CA GLN A 68 6.79 -3.41 -5.05
C GLN A 68 7.34 -3.03 -3.67
N GLY A 69 6.51 -3.06 -2.62
CA GLY A 69 6.88 -2.56 -1.29
C GLY A 69 6.84 -1.03 -1.15
N ASN A 70 6.58 -0.31 -2.24
CA ASN A 70 6.55 1.15 -2.28
C ASN A 70 5.15 1.70 -2.01
N SER A 71 5.06 2.90 -1.47
CA SER A 71 3.79 3.62 -1.25
C SER A 71 3.87 5.02 -1.86
N TYR A 72 2.75 5.51 -2.39
CA TYR A 72 2.61 6.84 -2.95
C TYR A 72 1.33 7.51 -2.40
N PRO A 73 1.38 8.04 -1.17
CA PRO A 73 0.24 8.68 -0.53
C PRO A 73 -0.49 9.71 -1.40
N SER A 74 0.23 10.48 -2.23
CA SER A 74 -0.35 11.55 -3.07
C SER A 74 -1.42 11.06 -4.04
N ILE A 75 -1.37 9.78 -4.40
CA ILE A 75 -2.29 9.16 -5.34
C ILE A 75 -3.15 8.07 -4.68
N GLY A 76 -3.24 8.10 -3.34
CA GLY A 76 -4.04 7.14 -2.57
C GLY A 76 -3.44 5.73 -2.50
N GLN A 77 -2.17 5.55 -2.86
CA GLN A 77 -1.47 4.26 -2.71
C GLN A 77 -0.67 4.28 -1.40
N ILE A 78 -1.03 3.41 -0.46
CA ILE A 78 -0.47 3.41 0.90
C ILE A 78 0.02 2.03 1.30
N SER A 79 0.88 1.98 2.33
CA SER A 79 1.20 0.75 3.03
C SER A 79 0.24 0.54 4.21
N PRO A 80 0.16 -0.69 4.73
CA PRO A 80 -0.53 -0.95 5.99
C PRO A 80 0.00 -0.12 7.17
N ASP A 81 1.29 0.21 7.20
CA ASP A 81 1.89 1.05 8.24
C ASP A 81 1.28 2.46 8.25
N ILE A 82 1.18 3.08 7.08
CA ILE A 82 0.60 4.41 6.94
C ILE A 82 -0.85 4.42 7.42
N LEU A 83 -1.64 3.38 7.10
CA LEU A 83 -3.02 3.29 7.60
C LEU A 83 -3.06 3.09 9.13
N GLN A 84 -2.13 2.32 9.70
CA GLN A 84 -2.05 2.16 11.16
C GLN A 84 -1.74 3.48 11.85
N ASP A 85 -0.81 4.27 11.31
CA ASP A 85 -0.47 5.60 11.85
C ASP A 85 -1.68 6.55 11.80
N ILE A 86 -2.39 6.60 10.67
CA ILE A 86 -3.64 7.34 10.50
C ILE A 86 -4.66 6.90 11.57
N LYS A 87 -4.87 5.60 11.74
CA LYS A 87 -5.79 5.05 12.77
C LYS A 87 -5.39 5.45 14.19
N GLN A 88 -4.09 5.50 14.49
CA GLN A 88 -3.60 5.93 15.81
C GLN A 88 -3.83 7.43 16.04
N GLN A 89 -3.59 8.26 15.03
CA GLN A 89 -3.84 9.70 15.08
C GLN A 89 -5.33 10.00 15.28
N LEU A 90 -6.21 9.32 14.55
CA LEU A 90 -7.67 9.44 14.70
C LEU A 90 -8.12 9.09 16.12
N LYS A 91 -7.64 7.99 16.69
CA LYS A 91 -7.93 7.60 18.08
C LYS A 91 -7.45 8.62 19.11
N LYS A 92 -6.29 9.24 18.88
CA LYS A 92 -5.76 10.27 19.77
C LYS A 92 -6.61 11.54 19.75
N ASN A 93 -7.08 11.92 18.56
CA ASN A 93 -7.86 13.16 18.36
C ASN A 93 -9.34 12.98 18.72
N ASN A 94 -9.84 11.75 18.71
CA ASN A 94 -11.19 11.40 19.13
C ASN A 94 -11.18 10.05 19.88
N PRO A 95 -11.14 10.04 21.23
CA PRO A 95 -11.09 8.81 22.02
C PRO A 95 -12.39 7.99 21.95
N ASP A 96 -13.51 8.63 21.59
CA ASP A 96 -14.79 7.98 21.26
C ASP A 96 -14.88 7.59 19.78
N PHE A 97 -13.76 7.63 19.02
CA PHE A 97 -13.66 6.99 17.71
C PHE A 97 -13.92 5.50 17.93
N ASN A 98 -15.20 5.16 17.86
CA ASN A 98 -15.71 3.85 18.17
C ASN A 98 -14.99 2.85 17.26
N LYS A 99 -15.07 1.59 17.65
CA LYS A 99 -14.54 0.38 17.05
C LYS A 99 -14.94 0.16 15.57
N TYR A 100 -14.72 1.13 14.69
CA TYR A 100 -15.26 1.18 13.35
C TYR A 100 -14.36 0.39 12.41
N GLN A 101 -14.97 -0.67 11.92
CA GLN A 101 -14.44 -1.62 10.97
C GLN A 101 -14.11 -0.99 9.61
N GLU A 102 -14.32 0.32 9.40
CA GLU A 102 -14.02 1.07 8.19
C GLU A 102 -13.63 2.50 8.54
N VAL A 103 -12.35 2.86 8.39
CA VAL A 103 -11.98 4.25 8.14
C VAL A 103 -12.35 4.49 6.69
N THR A 104 -13.28 5.40 6.43
CA THR A 104 -13.78 5.62 5.07
C THR A 104 -12.66 6.14 4.18
N ASP A 105 -12.77 5.87 2.87
CA ASP A 105 -11.79 6.32 1.88
C ASP A 105 -11.59 7.85 1.93
N GLU A 106 -12.65 8.58 2.26
CA GLU A 106 -12.63 10.04 2.44
C GLU A 106 -11.90 10.47 3.70
N GLU A 107 -12.06 9.78 4.84
CA GLU A 107 -11.31 10.08 6.07
C GLU A 107 -9.82 9.77 5.91
N VAL A 108 -9.50 8.65 5.24
CA VAL A 108 -8.11 8.33 4.88
C VAL A 108 -7.53 9.43 4.00
N LYS A 109 -8.27 9.87 2.98
CA LYS A 109 -7.84 10.92 2.05
C LYS A 109 -7.60 12.26 2.74
N GLN A 110 -8.52 12.70 3.61
CA GLN A 110 -8.35 13.94 4.40
C GLN A 110 -7.13 13.90 5.31
N GLN A 111 -6.85 12.74 5.94
CA GLN A 111 -5.65 12.57 6.75
C GLN A 111 -4.38 12.41 5.91
N LEU A 112 -4.49 11.90 4.68
CA LEU A 112 -3.36 11.79 3.76
C LEU A 112 -2.86 13.16 3.35
N ASP A 113 -3.75 14.10 3.04
CA ASP A 113 -3.38 15.49 2.74
C ASP A 113 -2.64 16.13 3.93
N HIS A 114 -3.05 15.81 5.17
CA HIS A 114 -2.36 16.24 6.39
C HIS A 114 -0.99 15.55 6.56
N TYR A 115 -0.91 14.24 6.36
CA TYR A 115 0.33 13.45 6.40
C TYR A 115 1.37 13.99 5.40
N GLN A 116 0.94 14.35 4.19
CA GLN A 116 1.81 14.88 3.15
C GLN A 116 2.31 16.29 3.42
N SER A 117 1.56 17.10 4.17
CA SER A 117 2.01 18.43 4.58
C SER A 117 3.08 18.42 5.69
N HIS A 118 3.20 17.32 6.46
CA HIS A 118 4.10 17.20 7.62
C HIS A 118 5.19 16.12 7.46
N GLN A 119 5.13 15.29 6.42
CA GLN A 119 6.23 14.43 6.02
C GLN A 119 7.24 15.26 5.22
N PRO A 120 8.56 15.21 5.52
CA PRO A 120 9.53 15.67 4.55
C PRO A 120 9.27 14.86 3.29
N ALA A 121 9.19 15.55 2.17
CA ALA A 121 9.17 15.00 0.84
C ALA A 121 10.26 13.91 0.73
N ASP A 122 9.99 12.64 1.07
CA ASP A 122 10.88 11.53 0.79
C ASP A 122 10.72 11.15 -0.69
N PHE A 123 10.93 12.17 -1.51
CA PHE A 123 11.33 12.04 -2.90
C PHE A 123 12.83 11.75 -2.95
N GLY A 124 13.51 11.45 -1.83
CA GLY A 124 14.96 11.35 -1.76
C GLY A 124 15.54 10.34 -2.75
N ILE A 125 14.86 9.21 -2.98
CA ILE A 125 15.29 8.23 -3.98
C ILE A 125 14.87 8.66 -5.39
N ALA A 126 13.62 9.11 -5.59
CA ALA A 126 13.12 9.46 -6.91
C ALA A 126 13.79 10.70 -7.50
N GLN A 127 14.04 11.73 -6.68
CA GLN A 127 14.68 12.98 -7.04
C GLN A 127 16.18 12.79 -7.26
N LYS A 128 16.85 11.98 -6.42
CA LYS A 128 18.25 11.59 -6.65
C LYS A 128 18.40 10.77 -7.93
N VAL A 129 17.49 9.82 -8.20
CA VAL A 129 17.47 9.08 -9.47
C VAL A 129 17.21 10.01 -10.65
N LEU A 130 16.30 10.97 -10.53
CA LEU A 130 16.01 11.95 -11.58
C LEU A 130 17.21 12.88 -11.83
N GLU A 131 17.88 13.33 -10.78
CA GLU A 131 19.11 14.14 -10.84
C GLU A 131 20.27 13.34 -11.45
N ASP A 132 20.46 12.10 -11.02
CA ASP A 132 21.49 11.19 -11.54
C ASP A 132 21.26 10.93 -13.05
N ILE A 133 20.00 10.70 -13.48
CA ILE A 133 19.62 10.57 -14.90
C ILE A 133 19.85 11.88 -15.66
N THR A 134 19.46 13.01 -15.10
CA THR A 134 19.58 14.34 -15.74
C THR A 134 21.05 14.73 -15.91
N ASN A 135 21.89 14.44 -14.93
CA ASN A 135 23.33 14.71 -14.97
C ASN A 135 24.02 13.77 -15.97
N ALA A 136 23.67 12.49 -15.99
CA ALA A 136 24.17 11.55 -16.99
C ALA A 136 23.79 11.96 -18.44
N ALA A 137 22.58 12.46 -18.65
CA ALA A 137 22.14 12.98 -19.94
C ALA A 137 22.93 14.24 -20.37
N LYS A 138 23.15 15.19 -19.45
CA LYS A 138 23.95 16.40 -19.70
C LYS A 138 25.42 16.07 -20.02
N GLU A 139 26.01 15.12 -19.32
CA GLU A 139 27.38 14.66 -19.59
C GLU A 139 27.50 13.91 -20.93
N SER A 140 26.46 13.18 -21.34
CA SER A 140 26.41 12.51 -22.63
C SER A 140 26.33 13.51 -23.79
N LEU A 141 25.51 14.56 -23.63
CA LEU A 141 25.38 15.67 -24.60
C LEU A 141 26.68 16.47 -24.73
N ASN A 142 27.33 16.80 -23.61
CA ASN A 142 28.61 17.53 -23.62
C ASN A 142 29.77 16.71 -24.21
N ARG A 143 29.71 15.37 -24.15
CA ARG A 143 30.73 14.49 -24.74
C ARG A 143 30.59 14.31 -26.26
N HIS A 144 29.41 14.54 -26.83
CA HIS A 144 29.16 14.30 -28.26
C HIS A 144 29.12 15.57 -29.13
N GLY A 145 29.34 16.76 -28.57
CA GLY A 145 29.64 17.97 -29.34
C GLY A 145 28.68 18.23 -30.51
N ILE A 146 27.37 18.10 -30.27
CA ILE A 146 26.36 18.57 -31.22
C ILE A 146 25.95 19.97 -30.74
N PRO A 147 26.13 21.03 -31.55
CA PRO A 147 25.91 22.42 -31.16
C PRO A 147 24.46 22.71 -30.73
#